data_AF-A0A7F8QBM9-F1
#
_entry.id   AF-A0A7F8QBM9-F1
#
_cell.length_a   1.000
_cell.length_b   1.000
_cell.length_c   1.000
_cell.angle_alpha   90.00
_cell.angle_beta   90.00
_cell.angle_gamma   90.00
#
_symmetry.space_group_name_H-M   'P 1'
#
loop_
_entity.id
_entity.type
_entity.pdbx_description
1 polymer ?
#
loop_
_entity_poly.entity_id
_entity_poly.type
_entity_poly.pdbx_seq_one_letter_code
_entity_poly.pdbx_strand_id
1 'polypeptide(L)'
;MRSEEANKAFSAAVQMHDVLVKAWAMWGDYLENIFVKERQLHLGVSAITCYLHACRHQNESKSRKYLAKVLWLLSFDDDKNTLADAVDKYCIGVPPIQWLAWIPQLLTCLVGSEGKLLLNLISQVGRVYPQAVYFPIRTLYLTLKIEQRERYKSDPGPIRATAPMWRCSRIMHMQRELHPTLLSSLEGIVDQMVWFRENWHEEVCGGNLSSVCRGLSSLQISCLVVSVFCAVELNSGVSR
;
A
#
# COMPACT_ATOMS: atom_id res chain seq x y z
N MET A 1 -4.48 10.55 37.73
CA MET A 1 -4.51 12.03 37.77
C MET A 1 -3.73 12.67 36.63
N ARG A 2 -2.42 12.47 36.49
CA ARG A 2 -1.61 13.15 35.45
C ARG A 2 -2.01 12.85 33.98
N SER A 3 -2.63 11.70 33.70
CA SER A 3 -2.97 11.32 32.32
C SER A 3 -4.23 11.97 31.76
N GLU A 4 -5.29 12.04 32.58
CA GLU A 4 -6.54 12.71 32.17
C GLU A 4 -6.36 14.22 32.02
N GLU A 5 -5.55 14.85 32.87
CA GLU A 5 -5.20 16.27 32.75
C GLU A 5 -4.41 16.56 31.47
N ALA A 6 -3.46 15.69 31.12
CA ALA A 6 -2.71 15.81 29.87
C ALA A 6 -3.64 15.67 28.65
N ASN A 7 -4.55 14.69 28.65
CA ASN A 7 -5.53 14.53 27.58
C ASN A 7 -6.47 15.74 27.45
N LYS A 8 -6.92 16.32 28.56
CA LYS A 8 -7.73 17.56 28.56
C LYS A 8 -6.94 18.74 27.98
N ALA A 9 -5.67 18.89 28.36
CA ALA A 9 -4.82 19.96 27.86
C ALA A 9 -4.55 19.83 26.35
N PHE A 10 -4.26 18.63 25.86
CA PHE A 10 -4.08 18.38 24.43
C PHE A 10 -5.38 18.58 23.64
N SER A 11 -6.51 18.10 24.16
CA SER A 11 -7.82 18.29 23.53
C SER A 11 -8.16 19.77 23.39
N ALA A 12 -7.92 20.57 24.44
CA ALA A 12 -8.12 22.02 24.40
C ALA A 12 -7.19 22.71 23.40
N ALA A 13 -5.90 22.35 23.39
CA ALA A 13 -4.91 22.94 22.48
C ALA A 13 -5.27 22.70 21.00
N VAL A 14 -5.71 21.48 20.69
CA VAL A 14 -6.13 21.09 19.35
C VAL A 14 -7.45 21.76 18.93
N GLN A 15 -8.39 21.97 19.85
CA GLN A 15 -9.62 22.72 19.58
C GLN A 15 -9.35 24.20 19.28
N MET A 16 -8.35 24.79 19.92
CA MET A 16 -7.97 26.19 19.68
C MET A 16 -7.13 26.37 18.41
N HIS A 17 -6.33 25.36 18.05
CA HIS A 17 -5.41 25.39 16.90
C HIS A 17 -5.42 24.06 16.14
N ASP A 18 -6.50 23.77 15.42
CA ASP A 18 -6.71 22.51 14.70
C ASP A 18 -5.71 22.28 13.55
N VAL A 19 -5.16 23.36 13.00
CA VAL A 19 -4.11 23.38 11.95
C VAL A 19 -2.71 23.04 12.51
N LEU A 20 -2.51 23.04 13.83
CA LEU A 20 -1.18 22.86 14.41
C LEU A 20 -0.75 21.38 14.41
N VAL A 21 -0.11 20.95 13.33
CA VAL A 21 0.47 19.59 13.15
C VAL A 21 1.22 19.10 14.38
N LYS A 22 2.02 19.98 15.01
CA LYS A 22 2.84 19.62 16.16
C LYS A 22 2.00 19.25 17.38
N ALA A 23 0.88 19.91 17.62
CA ALA A 23 -0.01 19.60 18.75
C ALA A 23 -0.62 18.19 18.59
N TRP A 24 -1.16 17.90 17.40
CA TRP A 24 -1.67 16.59 17.05
C TRP A 24 -0.60 15.49 17.16
N ALA A 25 0.59 15.74 16.63
CA ALA A 25 1.69 14.79 16.69
C ALA A 25 2.14 14.48 18.12
N MET A 26 2.28 15.50 18.97
CA MET A 26 2.67 15.32 20.37
C MET A 26 1.59 14.58 21.16
N TRP A 27 0.32 14.85 20.87
CA TRP A 27 -0.79 14.13 21.49
C TRP A 27 -0.80 12.66 21.05
N GLY A 28 -0.60 12.39 19.76
CA GLY A 28 -0.44 11.03 19.23
C GLY A 28 0.71 10.28 19.89
N ASP A 29 1.90 10.90 19.99
CA ASP A 29 3.07 10.31 20.64
C ASP A 29 2.82 10.02 22.13
N TYR A 30 2.09 10.90 22.80
CA TYR A 30 1.68 10.69 24.20
C TYR A 30 0.75 9.49 24.34
N LEU A 31 -0.29 9.40 23.50
CA LEU A 31 -1.26 8.31 23.50
C LEU A 31 -0.63 6.98 23.10
N GLU A 32 0.25 6.96 22.10
CA GLU A 32 1.03 5.79 21.69
C GLU A 32 1.84 5.23 22.86
N ASN A 33 2.55 6.09 23.61
CA ASN A 33 3.37 5.67 24.75
C ASN A 33 2.55 5.01 25.87
N ILE A 34 1.28 5.43 26.05
CA ILE A 34 0.38 4.80 27.02
C ILE A 34 -0.20 3.51 26.44
N PHE A 35 -0.60 3.53 25.16
CA PHE A 35 -1.12 2.37 24.45
C PHE A 35 -0.14 1.19 24.48
N VAL A 36 1.16 1.44 24.28
CA VAL A 36 2.18 0.38 24.34
C VAL A 36 2.25 -0.29 25.72
N LYS A 37 1.97 0.45 26.78
CA LYS A 37 1.99 -0.06 28.16
C LYS A 37 0.71 -0.76 28.56
N GLU A 38 -0.45 -0.18 28.24
CA GLU A 38 -1.75 -0.63 28.74
C GLU A 38 -2.55 -1.46 27.72
N ARG A 39 -2.21 -1.39 26.43
CA ARG A 39 -2.85 -2.11 25.32
C ARG A 39 -4.37 -1.90 25.22
N GLN A 40 -4.85 -0.73 25.63
CA GLN A 40 -6.25 -0.36 25.50
C GLN A 40 -6.56 0.18 24.10
N LEU A 41 -7.39 -0.51 23.33
CA LEU A 41 -7.70 -0.16 21.93
C LEU A 41 -8.23 1.27 21.73
N HIS A 42 -8.98 1.82 22.70
CA HIS A 42 -9.51 3.18 22.62
C HIS A 42 -8.39 4.25 22.56
N LEU A 43 -7.25 4.00 23.21
CA LEU A 43 -6.06 4.85 23.13
C LEU A 43 -5.40 4.72 21.76
N GLY A 44 -5.35 3.51 21.21
CA GLY A 44 -4.87 3.26 19.85
C GLY A 44 -5.70 4.00 18.80
N VAL A 45 -7.03 3.94 18.88
CA VAL A 45 -7.95 4.69 18.02
C VAL A 45 -7.68 6.20 18.12
N SER A 46 -7.52 6.71 19.34
CA SER A 46 -7.25 8.13 19.57
C SER A 46 -5.88 8.54 19.02
N ALA A 47 -4.85 7.70 19.16
CA ALA A 47 -3.51 7.93 18.61
C ALA A 47 -3.52 7.95 17.07
N ILE A 48 -4.20 6.98 16.44
CA ILE A 48 -4.40 6.92 14.98
C ILE A 48 -5.08 8.20 14.49
N THR A 49 -6.14 8.62 15.17
CA THR A 49 -6.87 9.84 14.85
C THR A 49 -5.93 11.05 14.87
N CYS A 50 -5.13 11.20 15.93
CA CYS A 50 -4.17 12.30 16.05
C CYS A 50 -3.13 12.31 14.93
N TYR A 51 -2.56 11.14 14.61
CA TYR A 51 -1.58 11.03 13.52
C TYR A 51 -2.18 11.33 12.14
N LEU A 52 -3.39 10.86 11.87
CA LEU A 52 -4.06 11.14 10.59
C LEU A 52 -4.41 12.62 10.45
N HIS A 53 -4.84 13.29 11.51
CA HIS A 53 -5.03 14.75 11.51
C HIS A 53 -3.72 15.49 11.24
N ALA A 54 -2.60 15.08 11.85
CA ALA A 54 -1.28 15.65 11.57
C ALA A 54 -0.86 15.50 10.10
N CYS A 55 -1.25 14.40 9.44
CA CYS A 55 -0.94 14.11 8.03
C CYS A 55 -1.77 14.91 7.00
N ARG A 56 -2.82 15.63 7.42
CA ARG A 56 -3.65 16.45 6.51
C ARG A 56 -2.90 17.64 5.94
N HIS A 57 -1.83 18.08 6.62
CA HIS A 57 -0.97 19.15 6.15
C HIS A 57 0.10 18.62 5.18
N GLN A 58 0.36 19.37 4.11
CA GLN A 58 1.17 18.93 2.96
C GLN A 58 2.70 18.92 3.23
N ASN A 59 3.15 18.44 4.40
CA ASN A 59 4.57 18.21 4.66
C ASN A 59 4.89 16.71 4.56
N GLU A 60 5.29 16.28 3.37
CA GLU A 60 5.51 14.86 3.05
C GLU A 60 6.48 14.17 4.01
N SER A 61 7.60 14.83 4.33
CA SER A 61 8.63 14.24 5.21
C SER A 61 8.10 13.95 6.62
N LYS A 62 7.30 14.87 7.19
CA LYS A 62 6.70 14.69 8.51
C LYS A 62 5.58 13.64 8.47
N SER A 63 4.71 13.71 7.48
CA SER A 63 3.58 12.80 7.31
C SER A 63 4.03 11.35 7.16
N ARG A 64 5.14 11.08 6.46
CA ARG A 64 5.70 9.72 6.35
C ARG A 64 5.95 9.07 7.72
N LYS A 65 6.55 9.80 8.67
CA LYS A 65 6.79 9.28 10.03
C LYS A 65 5.49 8.91 10.75
N TYR A 66 4.47 9.76 10.64
CA TYR A 66 3.19 9.52 11.32
C TYR A 66 2.39 8.40 10.68
N LEU A 67 2.39 8.29 9.35
CA LEU A 67 1.76 7.16 8.66
C LEU A 67 2.44 5.82 8.97
N ALA A 68 3.77 5.79 9.13
CA ALA A 68 4.49 4.62 9.60
C ALA A 68 3.94 4.13 10.95
N LYS A 69 3.71 5.06 11.87
CA LYS A 69 3.15 4.78 13.20
C LYS A 69 1.71 4.28 13.12
N VAL A 70 0.87 4.86 12.26
CA VAL A 70 -0.50 4.39 12.01
C VAL A 70 -0.50 2.95 11.52
N LEU A 71 0.31 2.63 10.50
CA LEU A 71 0.40 1.27 9.95
C LEU A 71 1.01 0.29 10.97
N TRP A 72 1.94 0.74 11.79
CA TRP A 72 2.46 -0.06 12.88
C TRP A 72 1.41 -0.36 13.96
N LEU A 73 0.54 0.61 14.30
CA LEU A 73 -0.54 0.41 15.26
C LEU A 73 -1.54 -0.65 14.78
N LEU A 74 -1.79 -0.77 13.47
CA LEU A 74 -2.63 -1.82 12.89
C LEU A 74 -2.11 -3.24 13.19
N SER A 75 -0.81 -3.42 13.43
CA SER A 75 -0.28 -4.74 13.83
C SER A 75 -0.79 -5.23 15.19
N PHE A 76 -1.44 -4.36 15.97
CA PHE A 76 -2.07 -4.70 17.25
C PHE A 76 -3.61 -4.68 17.20
N ASP A 77 -4.19 -4.74 16.00
CA ASP A 77 -5.64 -4.71 15.84
C ASP A 77 -6.29 -5.98 16.43
N ASP A 78 -7.57 -5.87 16.77
CA ASP A 78 -8.37 -6.97 17.28
C ASP A 78 -9.12 -7.70 16.15
N ASP A 79 -9.75 -8.84 16.47
CA ASP A 79 -10.52 -9.61 15.48
C ASP A 79 -11.67 -8.81 14.84
N LYS A 80 -12.11 -7.73 15.50
CA LYS A 80 -13.15 -6.81 15.02
C LYS A 80 -12.61 -5.75 14.06
N ASN A 81 -11.29 -5.63 13.91
CA ASN A 81 -10.59 -4.62 13.13
C ASN A 81 -10.91 -3.19 13.61
N THR A 82 -10.94 -2.97 14.93
CA THR A 82 -11.30 -1.69 15.56
C THR A 82 -10.35 -0.56 15.17
N LEU A 83 -9.04 -0.85 15.05
CA LEU A 83 -8.04 0.12 14.66
C LEU A 83 -8.12 0.42 13.15
N ALA A 84 -8.32 -0.60 12.31
CA ALA A 84 -8.52 -0.40 10.89
C ALA A 84 -9.79 0.39 10.57
N ASP A 85 -10.86 0.23 11.37
CA ASP A 85 -12.10 1.02 11.22
C ASP A 85 -11.86 2.50 11.51
N ALA A 86 -11.04 2.79 12.53
CA ALA A 86 -10.58 4.14 12.80
C ALA A 86 -9.76 4.71 11.63
N VAL A 87 -8.90 3.92 10.99
CA VAL A 87 -8.15 4.37 9.82
C VAL A 87 -9.08 4.74 8.66
N ASP A 88 -10.02 3.86 8.27
CA ASP A 88 -10.97 4.14 7.17
C ASP A 88 -11.83 5.38 7.47
N LYS A 89 -12.25 5.58 8.72
CA LYS A 89 -13.05 6.73 9.13
C LYS A 89 -12.27 8.05 9.10
N TYR A 90 -11.04 8.06 9.63
CA TYR A 90 -10.27 9.29 9.84
C TYR A 90 -9.22 9.57 8.77
N CYS A 91 -9.02 8.69 7.78
CA CYS A 91 -8.13 8.98 6.64
C CYS A 91 -8.71 10.05 5.70
N ILE A 92 -9.99 10.40 5.85
CA ILE A 92 -10.66 11.44 5.07
C ILE A 92 -9.94 12.78 5.27
N GLY A 93 -9.51 13.39 4.17
CA GLY A 93 -8.79 14.65 4.16
C GLY A 93 -7.27 14.53 4.23
N VAL A 94 -6.71 13.32 4.40
CA VAL A 94 -5.28 13.08 4.17
C VAL A 94 -5.03 13.05 2.65
N PRO A 95 -4.13 13.90 2.10
CA PRO A 95 -3.88 13.91 0.66
C PRO A 95 -3.39 12.54 0.15
N PRO A 96 -3.92 12.02 -0.98
CA PRO A 96 -3.55 10.71 -1.51
C PRO A 96 -2.06 10.52 -1.76
N ILE A 97 -1.33 11.61 -2.07
CA ILE A 97 0.12 11.61 -2.27
C ILE A 97 0.89 11.07 -1.06
N GLN A 98 0.38 11.29 0.16
CA GLN A 98 1.03 10.86 1.40
C GLN A 98 1.08 9.34 1.55
N TRP A 99 0.14 8.64 0.91
CA TRP A 99 0.03 7.19 0.96
C TRP A 99 0.89 6.48 -0.09
N LEU A 100 1.49 7.20 -1.05
CA LEU A 100 2.26 6.59 -2.15
C LEU A 100 3.44 5.76 -1.67
N ALA A 101 4.21 6.27 -0.72
CA ALA A 101 5.35 5.56 -0.15
C ALA A 101 4.93 4.28 0.61
N TRP A 102 3.66 4.18 0.99
CA TRP A 102 3.11 3.10 1.81
C TRP A 102 2.27 2.10 1.02
N ILE A 103 2.15 2.25 -0.31
CA ILE A 103 1.40 1.31 -1.16
C ILE A 103 1.81 -0.15 -0.93
N PRO A 104 3.11 -0.53 -0.88
CA PRO A 104 3.47 -1.93 -0.64
C PRO A 104 2.92 -2.46 0.69
N GLN A 105 2.98 -1.68 1.75
CA GLN A 105 2.49 -2.08 3.07
C GLN A 105 0.95 -2.16 3.11
N LEU A 106 0.26 -1.21 2.47
CA LEU A 106 -1.19 -1.23 2.33
C LEU A 106 -1.68 -2.46 1.56
N LEU A 107 -0.92 -2.90 0.55
CA LEU A 107 -1.21 -4.13 -0.19
C LEU A 107 -0.99 -5.40 0.64
N THR A 108 -0.02 -5.40 1.54
CA THR A 108 0.13 -6.48 2.53
C THR A 108 -1.11 -6.55 3.43
N CYS A 109 -1.58 -5.41 3.96
CA CYS A 109 -2.80 -5.37 4.76
C CYS A 109 -4.07 -5.75 3.96
N LEU A 110 -4.07 -5.55 2.63
CA LEU A 110 -5.18 -5.96 1.74
C LEU A 110 -5.41 -7.47 1.74
N VAL A 111 -4.37 -8.26 1.99
CA VAL A 111 -4.44 -9.73 2.09
C VAL A 111 -5.05 -10.18 3.42
N GLY A 112 -4.92 -9.38 4.47
CA GLY A 112 -5.43 -9.66 5.82
C GLY A 112 -6.94 -9.44 6.00
N SER A 113 -7.41 -9.54 7.24
CA SER A 113 -8.79 -9.23 7.64
C SER A 113 -9.14 -7.76 7.43
N GLU A 114 -8.18 -6.87 7.66
CA GLU A 114 -8.26 -5.41 7.50
C GLU A 114 -8.53 -4.95 6.07
N GLY A 115 -8.27 -5.83 5.08
CA GLY A 115 -8.30 -5.47 3.67
C GLY A 115 -9.65 -4.95 3.16
N LYS A 116 -10.76 -5.19 3.87
CA LYS A 116 -12.06 -4.58 3.52
C LYS A 116 -12.05 -3.06 3.76
N LEU A 117 -11.42 -2.61 4.83
CA LEU A 117 -11.42 -1.21 5.28
C LEU A 117 -10.41 -0.40 4.46
N LEU A 118 -9.24 -0.98 4.17
CA LEU A 118 -8.21 -0.31 3.36
C LEU A 118 -8.50 -0.30 1.85
N LEU A 119 -9.50 -1.06 1.40
CA LEU A 119 -9.90 -1.12 -0.02
C LEU A 119 -10.28 0.27 -0.56
N ASN A 120 -11.03 1.05 0.21
CA ASN A 120 -11.49 2.39 -0.18
C ASN A 120 -10.30 3.34 -0.30
N LEU A 121 -9.39 3.29 0.67
CA LEU A 121 -8.17 4.10 0.69
C LEU A 121 -7.29 3.82 -0.54
N ILE A 122 -6.97 2.56 -0.81
CA ILE A 122 -6.13 2.18 -1.98
C ILE A 122 -6.85 2.52 -3.28
N SER A 123 -8.17 2.35 -3.34
CA SER A 123 -8.97 2.76 -4.50
C SER A 123 -8.84 4.26 -4.73
N GLN A 124 -8.99 5.09 -3.69
CA GLN A 124 -8.84 6.55 -3.80
C GLN A 124 -7.44 6.94 -4.31
N VAL A 125 -6.37 6.33 -3.80
CA VAL A 125 -5.01 6.58 -4.29
C VAL A 125 -4.87 6.15 -5.75
N GLY A 126 -5.41 4.98 -6.13
CA GLY A 126 -5.38 4.48 -7.50
C GLY A 126 -6.17 5.32 -8.49
N ARG A 127 -7.16 6.11 -8.04
CA ARG A 127 -7.87 7.08 -8.90
C ARG A 127 -6.97 8.24 -9.32
N VAL A 128 -6.12 8.73 -8.41
CA VAL A 128 -5.26 9.90 -8.65
C VAL A 128 -3.90 9.50 -9.21
N TYR A 129 -3.35 8.38 -8.75
CA TYR A 129 -2.02 7.88 -9.10
C TYR A 129 -2.09 6.42 -9.61
N PRO A 130 -2.75 6.15 -10.76
CA PRO A 130 -2.93 4.80 -11.28
C PRO A 130 -1.61 4.07 -11.51
N GLN A 131 -0.56 4.74 -12.00
CA GLN A 131 0.76 4.15 -12.24
C GLN A 131 1.41 3.57 -10.97
N ALA A 132 1.25 4.25 -9.83
CA ALA A 132 1.86 3.84 -8.57
C ALA A 132 1.16 2.61 -7.96
N VAL A 133 -0.10 2.37 -8.31
CA VAL A 133 -0.93 1.34 -7.70
C VAL A 133 -1.14 0.15 -8.63
N TYR A 134 -1.20 0.36 -9.94
CA TYR A 134 -1.55 -0.69 -10.93
C TYR A 134 -0.59 -1.88 -10.88
N PHE A 135 0.72 -1.62 -11.04
CA PHE A 135 1.70 -2.70 -11.10
C PHE A 135 1.84 -3.46 -9.77
N PRO A 136 1.95 -2.79 -8.61
CA PRO A 136 1.99 -3.51 -7.33
C PRO A 136 0.75 -4.39 -7.09
N ILE A 137 -0.46 -3.93 -7.45
CA ILE A 137 -1.68 -4.75 -7.32
C ILE A 137 -1.69 -5.90 -8.32
N ARG A 138 -1.28 -5.68 -9.57
CA ARG A 138 -1.18 -6.75 -10.58
C ARG A 138 -0.23 -7.84 -10.12
N THR A 139 0.93 -7.48 -9.60
CA THR A 139 1.90 -8.43 -9.03
C THR A 139 1.27 -9.22 -7.88
N LEU A 140 0.66 -8.55 -6.91
CA LEU A 140 -0.02 -9.23 -5.79
C LEU A 140 -1.11 -10.20 -6.27
N TYR A 141 -1.95 -9.78 -7.22
CA TYR A 141 -3.00 -10.63 -7.78
C TYR A 141 -2.43 -11.89 -8.45
N LEU A 142 -1.35 -11.76 -9.22
CA LEU A 142 -0.70 -12.89 -9.88
C LEU A 142 -0.07 -13.85 -8.85
N THR A 143 0.59 -13.32 -7.81
CA THR A 143 1.12 -14.13 -6.70
C THR A 143 0.01 -14.94 -6.04
N LEU A 144 -1.10 -14.31 -5.66
CA LEU A 144 -2.24 -14.99 -5.05
C LEU A 144 -2.86 -16.05 -5.98
N LYS A 145 -2.90 -15.80 -7.29
CA LYS A 145 -3.39 -16.75 -8.29
C LYS A 145 -2.47 -17.97 -8.42
N ILE A 146 -1.16 -17.78 -8.36
CA ILE A 146 -0.18 -18.87 -8.37
C ILE A 146 -0.31 -19.70 -7.09
N GLU A 147 -0.35 -19.07 -5.92
CA GLU A 147 -0.53 -19.75 -4.64
C GLU A 147 -1.82 -20.58 -4.60
N GLN A 148 -2.92 -20.03 -5.14
CA GLN A 148 -4.18 -20.75 -5.26
C GLN A 148 -4.04 -21.99 -6.17
N ARG A 149 -3.32 -21.87 -7.29
CA ARG A 149 -3.08 -22.99 -8.20
C ARG A 149 -2.25 -24.09 -7.55
N GLU A 150 -1.20 -23.73 -6.81
CA GLU A 150 -0.39 -24.70 -6.07
C GLU A 150 -1.20 -25.40 -4.98
N ARG A 151 -2.05 -24.68 -4.23
CA ARG A 151 -2.98 -25.29 -3.26
C ARG A 151 -3.95 -26.28 -3.91
N TYR A 152 -4.49 -25.94 -5.08
CA TYR A 152 -5.39 -26.83 -5.81
C TYR A 152 -4.70 -28.10 -6.32
N LYS A 153 -3.40 -28.04 -6.70
CA LYS A 153 -2.63 -29.23 -7.06
C LYS A 153 -2.45 -30.18 -5.87
N SER A 154 -2.28 -29.64 -4.66
CA SER A 154 -2.15 -30.45 -3.44
C SER A 154 -3.47 -30.98 -2.90
N ASP A 155 -4.57 -30.24 -3.11
CA ASP A 155 -5.92 -30.61 -2.65
C ASP A 155 -6.97 -30.06 -3.63
N PRO A 156 -7.51 -30.89 -4.54
CA PRO A 156 -8.44 -30.46 -5.59
C PRO A 156 -9.85 -30.22 -5.03
N GLY A 157 -10.00 -29.17 -4.23
CA GLY A 157 -11.28 -28.61 -3.80
C GLY A 157 -11.84 -27.55 -4.79
N PRO A 158 -13.09 -27.11 -4.65
CA PRO A 158 -13.71 -26.17 -5.59
C PRO A 158 -12.91 -24.86 -5.73
N ILE A 159 -12.53 -24.52 -6.98
CA ILE A 159 -11.78 -23.30 -7.32
C ILE A 159 -12.67 -22.07 -7.10
N ARG A 160 -12.55 -21.44 -5.93
CA ARG A 160 -13.21 -20.16 -5.63
C ARG A 160 -12.15 -19.08 -5.42
N ALA A 161 -12.31 -17.94 -6.08
CA ALA A 161 -11.43 -16.79 -5.88
C ALA A 161 -11.40 -16.40 -4.39
N THR A 162 -10.20 -16.24 -3.83
CA THR A 162 -10.04 -15.84 -2.43
C THR A 162 -10.48 -14.40 -2.24
N ALA A 163 -10.85 -14.01 -1.02
CA ALA A 163 -11.27 -12.63 -0.74
C ALA A 163 -10.19 -11.58 -1.13
N PRO A 164 -8.88 -11.80 -0.88
CA PRO A 164 -7.83 -10.91 -1.37
C PRO A 164 -7.77 -10.79 -2.90
N MET A 165 -7.96 -11.89 -3.63
CA MET A 165 -7.98 -11.86 -5.10
C MET A 165 -9.13 -11.00 -5.62
N TRP A 166 -10.31 -11.11 -5.00
CA TRP A 166 -11.47 -10.27 -5.34
C TRP A 166 -11.20 -8.79 -5.09
N ARG A 167 -10.55 -8.45 -3.96
CA ARG A 167 -10.17 -7.07 -3.64
C ARG A 167 -9.19 -6.50 -4.66
N CYS A 168 -8.14 -7.24 -5.01
CA CYS A 168 -7.18 -6.84 -6.03
C CYS A 168 -7.86 -6.65 -7.40
N SER A 169 -8.68 -7.62 -7.82
CA SER A 169 -9.42 -7.57 -9.08
C SER A 169 -10.31 -6.34 -9.16
N ARG A 170 -11.02 -6.01 -8.07
CA ARG A 170 -11.87 -4.82 -7.99
C ARG A 170 -11.10 -3.52 -8.21
N ILE A 171 -9.94 -3.35 -7.57
CA ILE A 171 -9.12 -2.14 -7.75
C ILE A 171 -8.58 -2.07 -9.19
N MET A 172 -8.10 -3.19 -9.74
CA MET A 172 -7.61 -3.24 -11.12
C MET A 172 -8.70 -2.89 -12.13
N HIS A 173 -9.92 -3.40 -11.95
CA HIS A 173 -11.04 -3.11 -12.84
C HIS A 173 -11.40 -1.62 -12.79
N MET A 174 -11.52 -1.05 -11.59
CA MET A 174 -11.76 0.38 -11.41
C MET A 174 -10.69 1.24 -12.12
N GLN A 175 -9.42 0.86 -12.05
CA GLN A 175 -8.37 1.61 -12.76
C GLN A 175 -8.49 1.51 -14.28
N ARG A 176 -8.94 0.38 -14.83
CA ARG A 176 -9.21 0.24 -16.27
C ARG A 176 -10.38 1.08 -16.73
N GLU A 177 -11.42 1.20 -15.90
CA GLU A 177 -12.57 2.06 -16.20
C GLU A 177 -12.20 3.54 -16.18
N LEU A 178 -11.37 3.96 -15.22
CA LEU A 178 -11.01 5.37 -15.06
C LEU A 178 -9.87 5.83 -15.98
N HIS A 179 -8.92 4.94 -16.29
CA HIS A 179 -7.69 5.29 -17.00
C HIS A 179 -7.38 4.31 -18.16
N PRO A 180 -8.30 4.05 -19.10
CA PRO A 180 -8.18 2.99 -20.09
C PRO A 180 -6.97 3.16 -21.02
N THR A 181 -6.74 4.38 -21.54
CA THR A 181 -5.62 4.67 -22.44
C THR A 181 -4.29 4.51 -21.73
N LEU A 182 -4.16 5.08 -20.53
CA LEU A 182 -2.94 4.99 -19.74
C LEU A 182 -2.60 3.54 -19.42
N LEU A 183 -3.59 2.75 -18.95
CA LEU A 183 -3.35 1.34 -18.64
C LEU A 183 -3.03 0.52 -19.88
N SER A 184 -3.70 0.76 -21.01
CA SER A 184 -3.37 0.09 -22.28
C SER A 184 -1.92 0.37 -22.70
N SER A 185 -1.46 1.62 -22.59
CA SER A 185 -0.07 1.96 -22.87
C SER A 185 0.91 1.31 -21.89
N LEU A 186 0.61 1.34 -20.59
CA LEU A 186 1.44 0.70 -19.56
C LEU A 186 1.53 -0.82 -19.73
N GLU A 187 0.43 -1.48 -20.05
CA GLU A 187 0.40 -2.92 -20.34
C GLU A 187 1.20 -3.23 -21.60
N GLY A 188 1.04 -2.45 -22.67
CA GLY A 188 1.84 -2.61 -23.88
C GLY A 188 3.35 -2.46 -23.65
N ILE A 189 3.78 -1.50 -22.82
CA ILE A 189 5.20 -1.36 -22.44
C ILE A 189 5.68 -2.59 -21.66
N VAL A 190 4.88 -3.08 -20.70
CA VAL A 190 5.25 -4.27 -19.93
C VAL A 190 5.32 -5.52 -20.81
N ASP A 191 4.41 -5.68 -21.75
CA ASP A 191 4.43 -6.81 -22.68
C ASP A 191 5.68 -6.75 -23.57
N GLN A 192 6.10 -5.55 -24.00
CA GLN A 192 7.39 -5.35 -24.67
C GLN A 192 8.59 -5.70 -23.79
N MET A 193 8.56 -5.36 -22.49
CA MET A 193 9.62 -5.75 -21.54
C MET A 193 9.73 -7.26 -21.36
N VAL A 194 8.60 -7.94 -21.26
CA VAL A 194 8.55 -9.40 -21.11
C VAL A 194 9.05 -10.06 -22.38
N TRP A 195 8.57 -9.63 -23.55
CA TRP A 195 9.08 -10.10 -24.85
C TRP A 195 10.59 -9.93 -24.95
N PHE A 196 11.10 -8.75 -24.57
CA PHE A 196 12.53 -8.49 -24.58
C PHE A 196 13.30 -9.42 -23.64
N ARG A 197 12.82 -9.66 -22.42
CA ARG A 197 13.44 -10.60 -21.47
C ARG A 197 13.53 -12.02 -22.07
N GLU A 198 12.49 -12.48 -22.74
CA GLU A 198 12.40 -13.84 -23.28
C GLU A 198 13.25 -14.04 -24.55
N ASN A 199 13.30 -13.03 -25.43
CA ASN A 199 13.96 -13.13 -26.73
C ASN A 199 15.32 -12.41 -26.82
N TRP A 200 15.80 -11.78 -25.73
CA TRP A 200 17.06 -11.03 -25.71
C TRP A 200 18.26 -11.83 -26.22
N HIS A 201 18.41 -13.08 -25.75
CA HIS A 201 19.52 -13.94 -26.14
C HIS A 201 19.49 -14.27 -27.63
N GLU A 202 18.32 -14.47 -28.22
CA GLU A 202 18.17 -14.78 -29.64
C GLU A 202 18.45 -13.55 -30.53
N GLU A 203 18.01 -12.37 -30.13
CA GLU A 203 18.23 -11.12 -30.89
C GLU A 203 19.69 -10.66 -30.86
N VAL A 204 20.38 -10.82 -29.72
CA VAL A 204 21.80 -10.49 -29.58
C VAL A 204 22.68 -11.52 -30.32
N CYS A 205 22.40 -12.81 -30.16
CA CYS A 205 23.11 -13.86 -30.90
C CYS A 205 22.80 -13.82 -32.41
N GLY A 206 21.61 -13.36 -32.79
CA GLY A 206 21.17 -13.15 -34.17
C GLY A 206 21.63 -11.84 -34.81
N GLY A 207 22.35 -10.98 -34.08
CA GLY A 207 22.95 -9.75 -34.62
C GLY A 207 21.99 -8.57 -34.82
N ASN A 208 20.77 -8.62 -34.29
CA ASN A 208 19.76 -7.56 -34.45
C ASN A 208 19.91 -6.44 -33.40
N LEU A 209 21.06 -5.77 -33.37
CA LEU A 209 21.28 -4.65 -32.44
C LEU A 209 20.28 -3.49 -32.59
N SER A 210 19.60 -3.37 -33.74
CA SER A 210 18.57 -2.34 -33.97
C SER A 210 17.24 -2.60 -33.26
N SER A 211 16.86 -3.86 -32.99
CA SER A 211 15.66 -4.21 -32.21
C SER A 211 15.95 -3.99 -30.72
N VAL A 212 17.14 -4.40 -30.29
CA VAL A 212 17.74 -4.18 -28.97
C VAL A 212 17.76 -2.70 -28.57
N CYS A 213 18.31 -1.83 -29.43
CA CYS A 213 18.37 -0.40 -29.16
C CYS A 213 16.98 0.27 -29.11
N ARG A 214 16.00 -0.25 -29.88
CA ARG A 214 14.61 0.22 -29.85
C ARG A 214 13.84 -0.22 -28.60
N GLY A 215 14.12 -1.43 -28.10
CA GLY A 215 13.60 -1.91 -26.83
C GLY A 215 14.18 -1.15 -25.64
N LEU A 216 15.48 -0.83 -25.66
CA LEU A 216 16.12 -0.07 -24.58
C LEU A 216 15.73 1.42 -24.58
N SER A 217 15.50 2.03 -25.75
CA SER A 217 15.10 3.44 -25.85
C SER A 217 13.64 3.68 -25.44
N SER A 218 12.77 2.67 -25.53
CA SER A 218 11.39 2.77 -25.02
C SER A 218 11.28 2.60 -23.51
N LEU A 219 12.33 2.08 -22.84
CA LEU A 219 12.34 1.70 -21.43
C LEU A 219 12.95 2.75 -20.50
N GLN A 220 12.59 4.03 -20.66
CA GLN A 220 12.92 5.12 -19.72
C GLN A 220 12.26 4.97 -18.32
N ILE A 221 12.25 3.76 -17.74
CA ILE A 221 11.68 3.47 -16.42
C ILE A 221 12.82 3.19 -15.45
N SER A 222 12.98 4.16 -14.57
CA SER A 222 13.87 4.24 -13.41
C SER A 222 13.91 2.96 -12.58
N CYS A 223 15.10 2.69 -12.02
CA CYS A 223 15.55 1.51 -11.26
C CYS A 223 14.59 0.86 -10.23
N LEU A 224 13.42 1.42 -9.94
CA LEU A 224 12.44 0.89 -8.99
C LEU A 224 11.78 -0.42 -9.44
N VAL A 225 11.56 -0.62 -10.75
CA VAL A 225 10.95 -1.88 -11.24
C VAL A 225 11.92 -3.06 -11.10
N VAL A 226 13.23 -2.82 -11.25
CA VAL A 226 14.28 -3.81 -11.03
C VAL A 226 14.37 -4.19 -9.55
N SER A 227 14.19 -3.24 -8.63
CA SER A 227 14.19 -3.54 -7.18
C SER A 227 13.01 -4.43 -6.76
N VAL A 228 11.83 -4.25 -7.35
CA VAL A 228 10.66 -5.10 -7.07
C VAL A 228 10.83 -6.50 -7.67
N PHE A 229 11.43 -6.62 -8.85
CA PHE A 229 11.75 -7.93 -9.45
C PHE A 229 12.85 -8.67 -8.67
N CYS A 230 13.93 -7.98 -8.28
CA CYS A 230 14.98 -8.57 -7.45
C CYS A 230 14.46 -9.03 -6.07
N ALA A 231 13.50 -8.31 -5.47
CA ALA A 231 12.91 -8.72 -4.19
C ALA A 231 12.06 -10.00 -4.30
N VAL A 232 11.45 -10.25 -5.47
CA VAL A 232 10.69 -11.49 -5.72
C VAL A 232 11.63 -12.65 -6.04
N GLU A 233 12.71 -12.44 -6.80
CA GLU A 233 13.69 -13.49 -7.12
C GLU A 233 14.56 -13.91 -5.90
N LEU A 234 14.90 -12.98 -5.01
CA LEU A 234 15.70 -13.29 -3.80
C LEU A 234 14.95 -14.15 -2.77
N ASN A 235 13.61 -14.13 -2.74
CA ASN A 235 12.81 -14.97 -1.84
C ASN A 235 12.50 -16.38 -2.38
N SER A 236 12.68 -16.60 -3.68
CA SER A 236 12.51 -17.92 -4.32
C SER A 236 13.84 -18.69 -4.49
N GLY A 237 14.95 -18.15 -3.96
CA GLY A 237 16.31 -18.61 -4.24
C GLY A 237 17.08 -19.22 -3.06
N VAL A 238 16.44 -19.68 -1.98
CA VAL A 238 17.12 -20.44 -0.91
C VAL A 238 16.38 -21.75 -0.65
N SER A 239 16.74 -22.78 -1.41
CA SER A 239 16.85 -24.18 -0.98
C SER A 239 17.30 -25.03 -2.18
N ARG A 240 18.61 -25.02 -2.44
CA ARG A 240 19.35 -26.17 -2.95
C ARG A 240 20.66 -26.24 -2.18
#